data_AF-A0A9K3L2G4-F1
#
_entry.id   AF-A0A9K3L2G4-F1
#
_cell.length_a   1.000
_cell.length_b   1.000
_cell.length_c   1.000
_cell.angle_alpha   90.00
_cell.angle_beta   90.00
_cell.angle_gamma   90.00
#
_symmetry.space_group_name_H-M   'P 1'
#
loop_
_entity.id
_entity.type
_entity.pdbx_description
1 polymer ?
#
loop_
_entity_poly.entity_id
_entity_poly.type
_entity_poly.pdbx_seq_one_letter_code
_entity_poly.pdbx_strand_id
1 'polypeptide(L)'
;MSSTTAQNDKKDSFLMMSEVPFPDRTSSSFSVISATASTITPKALPDVDDQSMTQVHNYIDSYRTDLAWSFLSDSFFIVGGLGYVFMATWDCFRVDSTHWIYRMTEVGAPSVYLFNSVIDMAWAYSVQQRFKARRNMEDTWQSWRILLDDDVSSVDVPPLPADEGVSCAATTNTISHWIARVRKHAAHRRTMLAAFTFGVAAVFAVASVFAGYFGGKDNVTPASLWWESSLDAVSVHVYLLSAIVAVSGKRNRPWLSRMSLHNPETLEDLGDLLFLIGSSVDVMFCDLSFDDDEPFWPLLSSILWFLDACLYLRADFVMAHRMIVPEEERSGEFI
;
A
#
# COMPACT_ATOMS: atom_id res chain seq x y z
N MET A 1 -43.02 -23.49 -29.66
CA MET A 1 -42.07 -24.27 -28.85
C MET A 1 -41.33 -23.29 -27.96
N SER A 2 -41.70 -23.25 -26.69
CA SER A 2 -41.13 -22.36 -25.68
C SER A 2 -39.81 -22.93 -25.19
N SER A 3 -38.75 -22.11 -25.20
CA SER A 3 -37.48 -22.43 -24.55
C SER A 3 -37.05 -21.25 -23.68
N THR A 4 -37.32 -21.42 -22.40
CA THR A 4 -36.93 -20.63 -21.24
C THR A 4 -35.40 -20.60 -21.12
N THR A 5 -34.78 -19.43 -21.06
CA THR A 5 -33.40 -19.32 -20.57
C THR A 5 -33.35 -18.31 -19.44
N ALA A 6 -32.95 -18.80 -18.28
CA ALA A 6 -33.00 -18.15 -16.99
C ALA A 6 -31.96 -17.02 -16.89
N GLN A 7 -32.46 -15.88 -16.41
CA GLN A 7 -31.74 -14.70 -16.00
C GLN A 7 -31.19 -14.95 -14.58
N ASN A 8 -29.86 -14.95 -14.44
CA ASN A 8 -29.18 -15.16 -13.15
C ASN A 8 -28.74 -13.80 -12.60
N ASP A 9 -29.69 -13.06 -12.02
CA ASP A 9 -29.44 -11.86 -11.22
C ASP A 9 -29.01 -12.31 -9.80
N LYS A 10 -27.70 -12.42 -9.56
CA LYS A 10 -27.15 -12.42 -8.20
C LYS A 10 -26.99 -10.97 -7.75
N LYS A 11 -28.07 -10.43 -7.18
CA LYS A 11 -28.03 -9.25 -6.32
C LYS A 11 -27.43 -9.65 -4.97
N ASP A 12 -26.22 -9.17 -4.71
CA ASP A 12 -25.65 -9.14 -3.38
C ASP A 12 -26.52 -8.26 -2.48
N SER A 13 -27.33 -8.95 -1.70
CA SER A 13 -28.21 -8.40 -0.68
C SER A 13 -27.39 -8.25 0.60
N PHE A 14 -26.75 -7.10 0.80
CA PHE A 14 -26.12 -6.76 2.07
C PHE A 14 -27.00 -5.76 2.83
N LEU A 15 -27.76 -6.31 3.77
CA LEU A 15 -28.35 -5.71 4.98
C LEU A 15 -28.58 -4.19 4.96
N MET A 16 -29.80 -3.81 4.58
CA MET A 16 -30.41 -2.58 5.09
C MET A 16 -30.62 -2.72 6.60
N MET A 17 -30.12 -1.75 7.36
CA MET A 17 -30.52 -1.54 8.76
C MET A 17 -32.03 -1.32 8.78
N SER A 18 -32.74 -2.24 9.42
CA SER A 18 -34.16 -2.09 9.74
C SER A 18 -34.36 -0.91 10.68
N GLU A 19 -35.30 -0.04 10.31
CA GLU A 19 -35.84 1.02 11.15
C GLU A 19 -36.33 0.42 12.49
N VAL A 20 -35.80 0.94 13.59
CA VAL A 20 -36.29 0.64 14.94
C VAL A 20 -37.46 1.58 15.23
N PRO A 21 -38.65 1.07 15.59
CA PRO A 21 -39.78 1.93 15.93
C PRO A 21 -39.51 2.65 17.25
N PHE A 22 -39.72 3.97 17.27
CA PHE A 22 -39.79 4.75 18.50
C PHE A 22 -40.99 4.32 19.35
N PRO A 23 -40.82 4.02 20.65
CA PRO A 23 -41.95 3.87 21.55
C PRO A 23 -42.50 5.24 21.94
N ASP A 24 -43.79 5.45 21.68
CA ASP A 24 -44.58 6.56 22.21
C ASP A 24 -44.49 6.61 23.74
N ARG A 25 -43.84 7.64 24.29
CA ARG A 25 -43.88 7.96 25.72
C ARG A 25 -45.14 8.76 26.01
N THR A 26 -46.14 8.05 26.50
CA THR A 26 -47.29 8.62 27.20
C THR A 26 -46.86 9.28 28.51
N SER A 27 -47.56 10.37 28.80
CA SER A 27 -47.51 11.21 30.00
C SER A 27 -47.50 10.42 31.30
N SER A 28 -46.51 10.65 32.15
CA SER A 28 -46.59 10.31 33.58
C SER A 28 -45.97 11.40 34.44
N SER A 29 -46.54 11.50 35.62
CA SER A 29 -46.67 12.64 36.51
C SER A 29 -45.36 12.99 37.20
N PHE A 30 -45.11 14.31 37.28
CA PHE A 30 -44.02 14.90 38.04
C PHE A 30 -44.17 14.59 39.54
N SER A 31 -43.24 13.80 40.09
CA SER A 31 -43.03 13.70 41.54
C SER A 31 -41.70 14.39 41.86
N VAL A 32 -41.78 15.44 42.68
CA VAL A 32 -40.64 16.24 43.12
C VAL A 32 -39.86 15.41 44.15
N ILE A 33 -38.80 14.73 43.69
CA ILE A 33 -37.80 14.13 44.57
C ILE A 33 -36.77 15.22 44.85
N SER A 34 -36.69 15.64 46.10
CA SER A 34 -35.63 16.50 46.61
C SER A 34 -34.31 15.73 46.56
N ALA A 35 -33.59 15.88 45.46
CA ALA A 35 -32.23 15.36 45.31
C ALA A 35 -31.29 16.26 46.10
N THR A 36 -30.80 15.76 47.23
CA THR A 36 -29.57 16.26 47.85
C THR A 36 -28.47 16.29 46.79
N ALA A 37 -28.01 17.49 46.46
CA ALA A 37 -26.89 17.71 45.56
C ALA A 37 -25.64 17.04 46.14
N SER A 38 -25.43 15.77 45.81
CA SER A 38 -24.11 15.17 45.89
C SER A 38 -23.28 15.90 44.85
N THR A 39 -22.28 16.65 45.31
CA THR A 39 -21.19 17.17 44.50
C THR A 39 -20.56 15.98 43.76
N ILE A 40 -21.05 15.70 42.56
CA ILE A 40 -20.38 14.84 41.60
C ILE A 40 -19.11 15.62 41.26
N THR A 41 -18.03 15.31 41.95
CA THR A 41 -16.70 15.75 41.55
C THR A 41 -16.54 15.35 40.09
N PRO A 42 -16.27 16.29 39.16
CA PRO A 42 -16.07 15.95 37.77
C PRO A 42 -15.04 14.84 37.75
N LYS A 43 -15.44 13.67 37.24
CA LYS A 43 -14.54 12.55 37.04
C LYS A 43 -13.46 13.14 36.16
N ALA A 44 -12.26 13.35 36.72
CA ALA A 44 -11.16 13.94 35.99
C ALA A 44 -11.11 13.22 34.64
N LEU A 45 -11.05 13.99 33.54
CA LEU A 45 -10.71 13.44 32.22
C LEU A 45 -9.62 12.42 32.52
N PRO A 46 -9.82 11.13 32.19
CA PRO A 46 -8.82 10.11 32.49
C PRO A 46 -7.52 10.72 32.01
N ASP A 47 -6.57 10.91 32.94
CA ASP A 47 -5.24 11.41 32.61
C ASP A 47 -4.92 10.76 31.30
N VAL A 48 -4.68 11.57 30.26
CA VAL A 48 -4.29 11.07 28.95
C VAL A 48 -3.05 10.25 29.26
N ASP A 49 -3.26 8.96 29.48
CA ASP A 49 -2.35 8.14 30.25
C ASP A 49 -1.03 8.22 29.50
N ASP A 50 0.10 8.31 30.21
CA ASP A 50 1.42 8.31 29.59
C ASP A 50 1.53 7.19 28.54
N GLN A 51 0.78 6.09 28.70
CA GLN A 51 0.62 5.03 27.71
C GLN A 51 0.03 5.48 26.35
N SER A 52 -0.99 6.33 26.34
CA SER A 52 -1.64 6.83 25.12
C SER A 52 -0.73 7.79 24.33
N MET A 53 -0.02 8.69 25.02
CA MET A 53 0.99 9.55 24.39
C MET A 53 2.20 8.74 23.89
N THR A 54 2.61 7.72 24.63
CA THR A 54 3.64 6.77 24.20
C THR A 54 3.23 6.05 22.89
N GLN A 55 1.94 5.68 22.73
CA GLN A 55 1.44 5.09 21.49
C GLN A 55 1.50 6.06 20.31
N VAL A 56 1.21 7.34 20.52
CA VAL A 56 1.35 8.38 19.49
C VAL A 56 2.82 8.59 19.10
N HIS A 57 3.74 8.66 20.07
CA HIS A 57 5.17 8.76 19.79
C HIS A 57 5.70 7.53 19.05
N ASN A 58 5.33 6.32 19.48
CA ASN A 58 5.67 5.07 18.78
C ASN A 58 5.13 5.06 17.34
N TYR A 59 3.95 5.63 17.10
CA TYR A 59 3.38 5.76 15.77
C TYR A 59 4.18 6.73 14.88
N ILE A 60 4.64 7.87 15.44
CA ILE A 60 5.49 8.83 14.73
C ILE A 60 6.87 8.24 14.41
N ASP A 61 7.50 7.55 15.36
CA ASP A 61 8.80 6.91 15.15
C ASP A 61 8.72 5.76 14.14
N SER A 62 7.59 5.05 14.11
CA SER A 62 7.30 4.05 13.08
C SER A 62 7.28 4.67 11.68
N TYR A 63 6.88 5.93 11.54
CA TYR A 63 6.79 6.60 10.25
C TYR A 63 8.17 6.84 9.61
N ARG A 64 9.14 7.32 10.38
CA ARG A 64 10.53 7.48 9.88
C ARG A 64 11.12 6.14 9.47
N THR A 65 10.81 5.12 10.26
CA THR A 65 11.21 3.74 9.98
C THR A 65 10.59 3.26 8.67
N ASP A 66 9.32 3.55 8.40
CA ASP A 66 8.66 3.21 7.14
C ASP A 66 9.32 3.87 5.94
N LEU A 67 9.64 5.16 6.05
CA LEU A 67 10.30 5.90 4.98
C LEU A 67 11.68 5.28 4.68
N ALA A 68 12.43 4.91 5.71
CA ALA A 68 13.72 4.23 5.54
C ALA A 68 13.57 2.85 4.87
N TRP A 69 12.57 2.05 5.27
CA TRP A 69 12.22 0.82 4.57
C TRP A 69 11.82 1.10 3.12
N SER A 70 11.08 2.18 2.90
CA SER A 70 10.61 2.66 1.60
C SER A 70 11.77 2.91 0.63
N PHE A 71 12.71 3.77 1.05
CA PHE A 71 13.94 4.03 0.30
C PHE A 71 14.79 2.79 0.09
N LEU A 72 14.89 1.91 1.10
CA LEU A 72 15.71 0.71 1.00
C LEU A 72 15.23 -0.19 -0.13
N SER A 73 13.96 -0.57 -0.14
CA SER A 73 13.45 -1.47 -1.18
C SER A 73 13.43 -0.80 -2.55
N ASP A 74 13.08 0.48 -2.67
CA ASP A 74 13.17 1.19 -3.96
C ASP A 74 14.60 1.17 -4.51
N SER A 75 15.61 1.25 -3.64
CA SER A 75 17.02 1.08 -4.02
C SER A 75 17.31 -0.33 -4.53
N PHE A 76 16.80 -1.38 -3.87
CA PHE A 76 16.92 -2.76 -4.38
C PHE A 76 16.23 -2.89 -5.74
N PHE A 77 15.03 -2.33 -5.88
CA PHE A 77 14.25 -2.43 -7.11
C PHE A 77 14.94 -1.72 -8.29
N ILE A 78 15.54 -0.55 -8.04
CA ILE A 78 16.38 0.17 -9.01
C ILE A 78 17.62 -0.64 -9.38
N VAL A 79 18.34 -1.21 -8.40
CA VAL A 79 19.54 -2.02 -8.66
C VAL A 79 19.20 -3.27 -9.47
N GLY A 80 18.10 -3.94 -9.16
CA GLY A 80 17.61 -5.09 -9.93
C GLY A 80 17.26 -4.69 -11.36
N GLY A 81 16.53 -3.57 -11.53
CA GLY A 81 16.17 -3.04 -12.85
C GLY A 81 17.39 -2.66 -13.69
N LEU A 82 18.40 -2.01 -13.09
CA LEU A 82 19.68 -1.73 -13.75
C LEU A 82 20.40 -3.01 -14.17
N GLY A 83 20.34 -4.07 -13.35
CA GLY A 83 20.88 -5.38 -13.70
C GLY A 83 20.23 -5.96 -14.95
N TYR A 84 18.90 -5.94 -15.03
CA TYR A 84 18.16 -6.39 -16.22
C TYR A 84 18.44 -5.53 -17.46
N VAL A 85 18.44 -4.20 -17.32
CA VAL A 85 18.81 -3.29 -18.42
C VAL A 85 20.23 -3.57 -18.91
N PHE A 86 21.18 -3.80 -17.99
CA PHE A 86 22.55 -4.14 -18.34
C PHE A 86 22.61 -5.45 -19.13
N MET A 87 21.92 -6.51 -18.69
CA MET A 87 21.88 -7.80 -19.41
C MET A 87 21.25 -7.67 -20.79
N ALA A 88 20.07 -7.06 -20.89
CA ALA A 88 19.40 -6.88 -22.17
C ALA A 88 20.22 -6.02 -23.15
N THR A 89 20.92 -5.00 -22.63
CA THR A 89 21.88 -4.21 -23.42
C THR A 89 23.06 -5.07 -23.88
N TRP A 90 23.61 -5.91 -23.00
CA TRP A 90 24.70 -6.84 -23.31
C TRP A 90 24.31 -7.79 -24.45
N ASP A 91 23.08 -8.33 -24.40
CA ASP A 91 22.53 -9.24 -25.41
C ASP A 91 22.28 -8.53 -26.75
N CYS A 92 21.82 -7.28 -26.73
CA CYS A 92 21.70 -6.43 -27.93
C CYS A 92 23.03 -6.26 -28.67
N PHE A 93 24.15 -6.17 -27.95
CA PHE A 93 25.49 -6.06 -28.53
C PHE A 93 26.11 -7.41 -28.89
N ARG A 94 25.41 -8.54 -28.65
CA ARG A 94 25.89 -9.91 -28.88
C ARG A 94 27.27 -10.18 -28.26
N VAL A 95 27.49 -9.58 -27.09
CA VAL A 95 28.72 -9.81 -26.32
C VAL A 95 28.66 -11.20 -25.70
N ASP A 96 29.80 -11.86 -25.57
CA ASP A 96 29.89 -13.23 -25.07
C ASP A 96 29.23 -13.40 -23.68
N SER A 97 28.19 -14.23 -23.62
CA SER A 97 27.43 -14.54 -22.40
C SER A 97 28.17 -15.49 -21.44
N THR A 98 29.36 -15.97 -21.81
CA THR A 98 30.25 -16.71 -20.91
C THR A 98 31.04 -15.80 -19.98
N HIS A 99 31.03 -14.48 -20.21
CA HIS A 99 31.75 -13.54 -19.37
C HIS A 99 31.21 -13.55 -17.93
N TRP A 100 32.11 -13.63 -16.94
CA TRP A 100 31.73 -13.79 -15.53
C TRP A 100 30.83 -12.66 -15.00
N ILE A 101 31.00 -11.43 -15.50
CA ILE A 101 30.14 -10.28 -15.12
C ILE A 101 28.69 -10.55 -15.51
N TYR A 102 28.45 -10.99 -16.74
CA TYR A 102 27.10 -11.32 -17.22
C TYR A 102 26.46 -12.37 -16.33
N ARG A 103 27.22 -13.43 -16.01
CA ARG A 103 26.78 -14.53 -15.14
C ARG A 103 26.44 -14.10 -13.72
N MET A 104 27.25 -13.23 -13.13
CA MET A 104 26.97 -12.67 -11.82
C MET A 104 25.73 -11.78 -11.84
N THR A 105 25.49 -11.03 -12.93
CA THR A 105 24.28 -10.21 -13.07
C THR A 105 23.03 -11.07 -13.32
N GLU A 106 23.14 -12.13 -14.09
CA GLU A 106 22.06 -13.10 -14.38
C GLU A 106 21.51 -13.75 -13.11
N VAL A 107 22.38 -14.11 -12.16
CA VAL A 107 21.95 -14.59 -10.84
C VAL A 107 21.56 -13.43 -9.93
N GLY A 108 22.31 -12.33 -9.99
CA GLY A 108 22.20 -11.20 -9.08
C GLY A 108 20.90 -10.42 -9.22
N ALA A 109 20.49 -10.09 -10.44
CA ALA A 109 19.30 -9.28 -10.71
C ALA A 109 17.99 -9.91 -10.16
N PRO A 110 17.64 -11.17 -10.46
CA PRO A 110 16.45 -11.80 -9.87
C PRO A 110 16.59 -11.99 -8.35
N SER A 111 17.81 -12.24 -7.85
CA SER A 111 18.05 -12.35 -6.40
C SER A 111 17.78 -11.02 -5.68
N VAL A 112 18.14 -9.90 -6.28
CA VAL A 112 17.85 -8.55 -5.76
C VAL A 112 16.34 -8.32 -5.68
N TYR A 113 15.57 -8.73 -6.69
CA TYR A 113 14.10 -8.68 -6.64
C TYR A 113 13.50 -9.63 -5.59
N LEU A 114 14.09 -10.80 -5.38
CA LEU A 114 13.69 -11.68 -4.30
C LEU A 114 13.88 -11.02 -2.94
N PHE A 115 15.04 -10.42 -2.66
CA PHE A 115 15.26 -9.68 -1.42
C PHE A 115 14.34 -8.47 -1.27
N ASN A 116 14.10 -7.74 -2.37
CA ASN A 116 13.13 -6.66 -2.41
C ASN A 116 11.74 -7.13 -1.97
N SER A 117 11.29 -8.29 -2.45
CA SER A 117 9.98 -8.86 -2.09
C SER A 117 9.86 -9.20 -0.60
N VAL A 118 10.94 -9.67 0.02
CA VAL A 118 10.97 -9.96 1.46
C VAL A 118 10.85 -8.68 2.28
N ILE A 119 11.55 -7.62 1.85
CA ILE A 119 11.47 -6.30 2.47
C ILE A 119 10.04 -5.74 2.33
N ASP A 120 9.46 -5.79 1.13
CA ASP A 120 8.09 -5.35 0.86
C ASP A 120 7.07 -6.11 1.72
N MET A 121 7.20 -7.43 1.84
CA MET A 121 6.32 -8.25 2.67
C MET A 121 6.46 -7.93 4.16
N ALA A 122 7.69 -7.77 4.66
CA ALA A 122 7.93 -7.42 6.06
C ALA A 122 7.35 -6.05 6.40
N TRP A 123 7.53 -5.08 5.51
CA TRP A 123 6.93 -3.76 5.64
C TRP A 123 5.39 -3.82 5.60
N ALA A 124 4.81 -4.51 4.61
CA ALA A 124 3.36 -4.61 4.45
C ALA A 124 2.71 -5.27 5.67
N TYR A 125 3.38 -6.27 6.25
CA TYR A 125 2.97 -6.89 7.49
C TYR A 125 2.99 -5.92 8.69
N SER A 126 4.07 -5.14 8.85
CA SER A 126 4.17 -4.10 9.89
C SER A 126 3.06 -3.05 9.76
N VAL A 127 2.77 -2.61 8.53
CA VAL A 127 1.68 -1.68 8.23
C VAL A 127 0.33 -2.29 8.61
N GLN A 128 0.08 -3.55 8.27
CA GLN A 128 -1.17 -4.24 8.61
C GLN A 128 -1.37 -4.36 10.13
N GLN A 129 -0.30 -4.66 10.88
CA GLN A 129 -0.35 -4.68 12.35
C GLN A 129 -0.75 -3.33 12.93
N ARG A 130 -0.23 -2.23 12.37
CA ARG A 130 -0.56 -0.87 12.81
C ARG A 130 -1.98 -0.47 12.46
N PHE A 131 -2.48 -0.84 11.28
CA PHE A 131 -3.88 -0.66 10.94
C PHE A 131 -4.81 -1.40 11.91
N LYS A 132 -4.44 -2.62 12.32
CA LYS A 132 -5.20 -3.38 13.33
C LYS A 132 -5.16 -2.70 14.70
N ALA A 133 -3.98 -2.28 15.15
CA ALA A 133 -3.83 -1.57 16.43
C ALA A 133 -4.65 -0.27 16.45
N ARG A 134 -4.60 0.50 15.36
CA ARG A 134 -5.40 1.71 15.19
C ARG A 134 -6.90 1.42 15.23
N ARG A 135 -7.37 0.40 14.49
CA ARG A 135 -8.80 0.06 14.49
C ARG A 135 -9.29 -0.26 15.90
N ASN A 136 -8.48 -0.99 16.68
CA ASN A 136 -8.78 -1.24 18.08
C ASN A 136 -8.85 0.06 18.90
N MET A 137 -7.96 1.04 18.65
CA MET A 137 -8.01 2.36 19.30
C MET A 137 -9.25 3.15 18.90
N GLU A 138 -9.61 3.16 17.61
CA GLU A 138 -10.81 3.85 17.11
C GLU A 138 -12.09 3.25 17.71
N ASP A 139 -12.18 1.92 17.77
CA ASP A 139 -13.30 1.21 18.38
C ASP A 139 -13.39 1.51 19.90
N THR A 140 -12.24 1.55 20.58
CA THR A 140 -12.16 1.93 22.00
C THR A 140 -12.61 3.37 22.20
N TRP A 141 -12.11 4.30 21.40
CA TRP A 141 -12.46 5.72 21.46
C TRP A 141 -13.96 5.96 21.19
N GLN A 142 -14.53 5.29 20.20
CA GLN A 142 -15.97 5.37 19.92
C GLN A 142 -16.80 4.86 21.09
N SER A 143 -16.37 3.76 21.73
CA SER A 143 -17.03 3.23 22.93
C SER A 143 -17.01 4.25 24.09
N TRP A 144 -15.90 4.95 24.28
CA TRP A 144 -15.79 6.02 25.27
C TRP A 144 -16.68 7.23 24.97
N ARG A 145 -16.74 7.64 23.69
CA ARG A 145 -17.61 8.75 23.28
C ARG A 145 -19.08 8.45 23.60
N ILE A 146 -19.55 7.24 23.31
CA ILE A 146 -20.92 6.82 23.62
C ILE A 146 -21.19 6.90 25.13
N LEU A 147 -20.25 6.44 25.97
CA LEU A 147 -20.39 6.52 27.43
C LEU A 147 -20.46 7.97 27.95
N LEU A 148 -19.70 8.89 27.36
CA LEU A 148 -19.72 10.30 27.72
C LEU A 148 -21.00 11.00 27.27
N ASP A 149 -21.52 10.66 26.09
CA ASP A 149 -22.76 11.25 25.56
C ASP A 149 -24.00 10.79 26.34
N ASP A 150 -24.02 9.53 26.83
CA ASP A 150 -25.13 9.00 27.66
C ASP A 150 -25.23 9.71 29.03
N ASP A 151 -24.11 9.97 29.71
CA ASP A 151 -24.10 10.63 31.03
C ASP A 151 -24.58 12.09 30.95
N VAL A 152 -24.23 12.81 29.88
CA VAL A 152 -24.58 14.25 29.70
C VAL A 152 -26.06 14.45 29.39
N SER A 153 -26.72 13.48 28.76
CA SER A 153 -28.15 13.56 28.42
C SER A 153 -29.10 13.47 29.63
N SER A 154 -28.58 13.09 30.80
CA SER A 154 -29.38 12.84 32.01
C SER A 154 -29.31 13.94 33.08
N VAL A 155 -28.46 14.95 32.89
CA VAL A 155 -28.29 16.05 33.85
C VAL A 155 -28.88 17.33 33.26
N ASP A 156 -29.98 17.83 33.82
CA ASP A 156 -30.55 19.16 33.54
C ASP A 156 -29.55 20.24 34.02
N VAL A 157 -28.50 20.48 33.23
CA VAL A 157 -27.53 21.55 33.52
C VAL A 157 -28.14 22.87 33.04
N PRO A 158 -28.29 23.87 33.92
CA PRO A 158 -28.77 25.19 33.53
C PRO A 158 -27.82 25.84 32.50
N PRO A 159 -28.34 26.64 31.56
CA PRO A 159 -27.54 27.26 30.50
C PRO A 159 -26.43 28.13 31.09
N LEU A 160 -25.18 27.75 30.84
CA LEU A 160 -24.01 28.52 31.21
C LEU A 160 -23.93 29.83 30.39
N PRO A 161 -23.43 30.92 30.98
CA PRO A 161 -23.30 32.22 30.33
C PRO A 161 -22.34 32.16 29.13
N ALA A 162 -22.72 32.84 28.05
CA ALA A 162 -22.23 32.63 26.69
C ALA A 162 -20.77 33.08 26.38
N ASP A 163 -19.97 33.49 27.38
CA ASP A 163 -18.82 34.36 27.10
C ASP A 163 -17.41 33.74 27.16
N GLU A 164 -17.24 32.46 27.51
CA GLU A 164 -15.90 31.83 27.52
C GLU A 164 -15.88 30.47 26.80
N GLY A 165 -16.37 30.45 25.56
CA GLY A 165 -16.27 29.32 24.65
C GLY A 165 -14.86 29.13 24.09
N VAL A 166 -13.89 28.78 24.94
CA VAL A 166 -12.57 28.33 24.46
C VAL A 166 -12.77 27.00 23.74
N SER A 167 -12.65 27.07 22.42
CA SER A 167 -13.01 26.04 21.44
C SER A 167 -12.18 24.75 21.61
N CYS A 168 -12.67 23.81 22.40
CA CYS A 168 -12.20 22.42 22.40
C CYS A 168 -12.39 21.74 21.01
N ALA A 169 -13.21 22.34 20.14
CA ALA A 169 -13.37 21.96 18.73
C ALA A 169 -12.17 22.35 17.85
N ALA A 170 -11.36 23.34 18.23
CA ALA A 170 -10.20 23.76 17.45
C ALA A 170 -9.06 22.73 17.52
N THR A 171 -8.80 22.15 18.71
CA THR A 171 -7.70 21.19 18.94
C THR A 171 -8.00 19.81 18.30
N THR A 172 -9.27 19.39 18.31
CA THR A 172 -9.71 18.14 17.68
C THR A 172 -9.64 18.20 16.15
N ASN A 173 -9.86 19.38 15.55
CA ASN A 173 -9.68 19.59 14.11
C ASN A 173 -8.22 19.57 13.66
N THR A 174 -7.27 20.01 14.50
CA THR A 174 -5.84 19.99 14.16
C THR A 174 -5.28 18.57 14.15
N ILE A 175 -5.64 17.76 15.15
CA ILE A 175 -5.20 16.36 15.26
C ILE A 175 -5.84 15.50 14.15
N SER A 176 -7.12 15.71 13.83
CA SER A 176 -7.79 14.97 12.76
C SER A 176 -7.20 15.27 11.38
N HIS A 177 -6.82 16.52 11.11
CA HIS A 177 -6.10 16.89 9.89
C HIS A 177 -4.71 16.27 9.82
N TRP A 178 -3.98 16.23 10.94
CA TRP A 178 -2.66 15.61 11.00
C TRP A 178 -2.72 14.09 10.79
N ILE A 179 -3.63 13.41 11.49
CA ILE A 179 -3.87 11.97 11.34
C ILE A 179 -4.35 11.66 9.91
N ALA A 180 -5.20 12.50 9.31
CA ALA A 180 -5.64 12.33 7.92
C ALA A 180 -4.50 12.50 6.91
N ARG A 181 -3.55 13.42 7.15
CA ARG A 181 -2.34 13.58 6.32
C ARG A 181 -1.40 12.39 6.44
N VAL A 182 -1.10 11.95 7.66
CA VAL A 182 -0.24 10.78 7.88
C VAL A 182 -0.89 9.50 7.33
N ARG A 183 -2.22 9.39 7.41
CA ARG A 183 -3.03 8.28 6.88
C ARG A 183 -3.03 8.17 5.36
N LYS A 184 -2.90 9.28 4.62
CA LYS A 184 -2.88 9.29 3.15
C LYS A 184 -1.48 9.18 2.56
N HIS A 185 -0.45 9.46 3.35
CA HIS A 185 0.93 9.63 2.85
C HIS A 185 1.93 8.65 3.46
N ALA A 186 1.51 7.67 4.26
CA ALA A 186 2.40 6.56 4.62
C ALA A 186 2.67 5.72 3.37
N ALA A 187 3.80 6.06 2.71
CA ALA A 187 4.53 5.33 1.68
C ALA A 187 3.76 4.15 1.12
N HIS A 188 3.03 4.36 0.04
CA HIS A 188 2.29 3.25 -0.54
C HIS A 188 3.29 2.24 -1.12
N ARG A 189 3.21 1.01 -0.63
CA ARG A 189 3.77 -0.14 -1.34
C ARG A 189 2.68 -1.09 -1.73
N ARG A 190 3.03 -1.91 -2.72
CA ARG A 190 2.28 -3.08 -3.18
C ARG A 190 1.49 -3.70 -2.03
N THR A 191 0.21 -3.95 -2.29
CA THR A 191 -0.61 -4.70 -1.33
C THR A 191 0.13 -5.97 -0.92
N MET A 192 -0.08 -6.46 0.30
CA MET A 192 0.61 -7.67 0.78
C MET A 192 0.50 -8.82 -0.23
N LEU A 193 -0.62 -8.93 -0.94
CA LEU A 193 -0.82 -9.89 -2.01
C LEU A 193 0.08 -9.64 -3.23
N ALA A 194 0.18 -8.39 -3.71
CA ALA A 194 1.08 -8.03 -4.81
C ALA A 194 2.56 -8.24 -4.43
N ALA A 195 2.98 -7.86 -3.22
CA ALA A 195 4.34 -8.13 -2.74
C ALA A 195 4.64 -9.64 -2.68
N PHE A 196 3.68 -10.44 -2.21
CA PHE A 196 3.81 -11.89 -2.17
C PHE A 196 3.90 -12.51 -3.57
N THR A 197 3.01 -12.14 -4.50
CA THR A 197 3.08 -12.65 -5.88
C THR A 197 4.36 -12.23 -6.57
N PHE A 198 4.84 -11.00 -6.35
CA PHE A 198 6.14 -10.54 -6.85
C PHE A 198 7.28 -11.41 -6.31
N GLY A 199 7.26 -11.74 -5.01
CA GLY A 199 8.27 -12.61 -4.41
C GLY A 199 8.25 -14.04 -4.96
N VAL A 200 7.05 -14.61 -5.17
CA VAL A 200 6.91 -15.93 -5.79
C VAL A 200 7.48 -15.93 -7.22
N ALA A 201 7.19 -14.89 -8.01
CA ALA A 201 7.80 -14.73 -9.34
C ALA A 201 9.33 -14.68 -9.26
N ALA A 202 9.87 -13.87 -8.35
CA ALA A 202 11.32 -13.78 -8.15
C ALA A 202 11.96 -15.12 -7.73
N VAL A 203 11.28 -15.93 -6.91
CA VAL A 203 11.75 -17.30 -6.58
C VAL A 203 11.84 -18.15 -7.84
N PHE A 204 10.83 -18.12 -8.70
CA PHE A 204 10.86 -18.86 -9.97
C PHE A 204 11.95 -18.35 -10.91
N ALA A 205 12.17 -17.04 -11.01
CA ALA A 205 13.26 -16.44 -11.79
C ALA A 205 14.64 -16.88 -11.29
N VAL A 206 14.86 -16.89 -9.96
CA VAL A 206 16.12 -17.38 -9.39
C VAL A 206 16.26 -18.88 -9.67
N ALA A 207 15.19 -19.66 -9.50
CA ALA A 207 15.20 -21.09 -9.72
C ALA A 207 15.45 -21.48 -11.20
N SER A 208 14.93 -20.71 -12.17
CA SER A 208 15.19 -20.95 -13.60
C SER A 208 16.67 -20.80 -13.92
N VAL A 209 17.30 -19.73 -13.43
CA VAL A 209 18.73 -19.49 -13.57
C VAL A 209 19.55 -20.64 -12.97
N PHE A 210 19.22 -21.08 -11.75
CA PHE A 210 19.90 -22.23 -11.15
C PHE A 210 19.69 -23.54 -11.91
N ALA A 211 18.50 -23.79 -12.46
CA ALA A 211 18.22 -24.97 -13.28
C ALA A 211 19.14 -25.03 -14.51
N GLY A 212 19.39 -23.88 -15.16
CA GLY A 212 20.34 -23.75 -16.26
C GLY A 212 21.79 -24.08 -15.83
N TYR A 213 22.21 -23.62 -14.65
CA TYR A 213 23.55 -23.92 -14.14
C TYR A 213 23.75 -25.38 -13.72
N PHE A 214 22.78 -25.96 -13.00
CA PHE A 214 22.87 -27.36 -12.53
C PHE A 214 22.78 -28.38 -13.67
N GLY A 215 22.19 -28.00 -14.80
CA GLY A 215 22.22 -28.79 -16.03
C GLY A 215 23.61 -28.99 -16.62
N GLY A 216 24.59 -28.15 -16.24
CA GLY A 216 25.96 -28.16 -16.77
C GLY A 216 25.98 -27.78 -18.25
N LYS A 217 26.64 -26.67 -18.61
CA LYS A 217 26.68 -26.19 -20.01
C LYS A 217 27.28 -27.20 -21.01
N ASP A 218 28.05 -28.17 -20.50
CA ASP A 218 28.67 -29.24 -21.29
C ASP A 218 27.85 -30.55 -21.34
N ASN A 219 26.84 -30.68 -20.47
CA ASN A 219 25.96 -31.86 -20.36
C ASN A 219 24.49 -31.42 -20.29
N VAL A 220 24.14 -30.38 -21.05
CA VAL A 220 22.79 -29.82 -21.08
C VAL A 220 21.80 -30.93 -21.42
N THR A 221 21.10 -31.42 -20.41
CA THR A 221 20.08 -32.44 -20.60
C THR A 221 18.82 -31.77 -21.15
N PRO A 222 18.04 -32.44 -22.01
CA PRO A 222 16.74 -31.93 -22.44
C PRO A 222 15.83 -31.57 -21.24
N ALA A 223 15.99 -32.29 -20.13
CA ALA A 223 15.25 -32.03 -18.90
C ALA A 223 15.64 -30.71 -18.23
N SER A 224 16.93 -30.35 -18.15
CA SER A 224 17.36 -29.09 -17.54
C SER A 224 16.92 -27.87 -18.34
N LEU A 225 17.00 -27.94 -19.68
CA LEU A 225 16.47 -26.89 -20.57
C LEU A 225 14.96 -26.73 -20.40
N TRP A 226 14.24 -27.86 -20.32
CA TRP A 226 12.80 -27.82 -20.13
C TRP A 226 12.42 -27.18 -18.80
N TRP A 227 13.14 -27.48 -17.71
CA TRP A 227 12.91 -26.85 -16.41
C TRP A 227 13.26 -25.37 -16.40
N GLU A 228 14.40 -24.98 -16.96
CA GLU A 228 14.82 -23.58 -17.09
C GLU A 228 13.74 -22.76 -17.80
N SER A 229 13.35 -23.17 -19.01
CA SER A 229 12.31 -22.50 -19.81
C SER A 229 10.94 -22.50 -19.11
N SER A 230 10.55 -23.60 -18.48
CA SER A 230 9.24 -23.68 -17.78
C SER A 230 9.19 -22.77 -16.55
N LEU A 231 10.26 -22.74 -15.75
CA LEU A 231 10.33 -21.90 -14.55
C LEU A 231 10.39 -20.42 -14.91
N ASP A 232 11.11 -20.08 -15.99
CA ASP A 232 11.18 -18.72 -16.48
C ASP A 232 9.83 -18.23 -17.01
N ALA A 233 9.15 -19.04 -17.84
CA ALA A 233 7.80 -18.74 -18.31
C ALA A 233 6.81 -18.56 -17.14
N VAL A 234 6.85 -19.44 -16.13
CA VAL A 234 6.01 -19.31 -14.93
C VAL A 234 6.33 -18.02 -14.18
N SER A 235 7.60 -17.68 -14.01
CA SER A 235 8.04 -16.45 -13.36
C SER A 235 7.42 -15.22 -14.03
N VAL A 236 7.55 -15.10 -15.36
CA VAL A 236 7.02 -13.99 -16.16
C VAL A 236 5.51 -13.83 -15.99
N HIS A 237 4.76 -14.93 -16.01
CA HIS A 237 3.31 -14.92 -15.79
C HIS A 237 2.92 -14.51 -14.37
N VAL A 238 3.69 -14.94 -13.36
CA VAL A 238 3.44 -14.55 -11.96
C VAL A 238 3.78 -13.07 -11.73
N TYR A 239 4.78 -12.51 -12.43
CA TYR A 239 5.03 -11.07 -12.44
C TYR A 239 3.86 -10.29 -13.04
N LEU A 240 3.29 -10.74 -14.17
CA LEU A 240 2.07 -10.14 -14.72
C LEU A 240 0.90 -10.20 -13.74
N LEU A 241 0.69 -11.35 -13.08
CA LEU A 241 -0.33 -11.47 -12.04
C LEU A 241 -0.10 -10.46 -10.91
N SER A 242 1.14 -10.29 -10.48
CA SER A 242 1.53 -9.30 -9.48
C SER A 242 1.19 -7.88 -9.92
N ALA A 243 1.48 -7.54 -11.18
CA ALA A 243 1.17 -6.23 -11.74
C ALA A 243 -0.34 -5.98 -11.84
N ILE A 244 -1.12 -6.99 -12.24
CA ILE A 244 -2.59 -6.92 -12.24
C ILE A 244 -3.12 -6.66 -10.83
N VAL A 245 -2.60 -7.35 -9.82
CA VAL A 245 -3.00 -7.14 -8.41
C VAL A 245 -2.61 -5.74 -7.93
N ALA A 246 -1.43 -5.25 -8.29
CA ALA A 246 -0.98 -3.91 -7.95
C ALA A 246 -1.91 -2.83 -8.54
N VAL A 247 -2.25 -2.95 -9.83
CA VAL A 247 -3.18 -2.03 -10.51
C VAL A 247 -4.62 -2.15 -9.99
N SER A 248 -5.09 -3.38 -9.77
CA SER A 248 -6.48 -3.67 -9.38
C SER A 248 -6.79 -3.46 -7.90
N GLY A 249 -5.76 -3.31 -7.05
CA GLY A 249 -5.94 -3.00 -5.64
C GLY A 249 -6.86 -1.79 -5.49
N LYS A 250 -7.89 -1.89 -4.62
CA LYS A 250 -8.98 -0.91 -4.41
C LYS A 250 -8.45 0.51 -4.13
N ARG A 251 -8.04 1.20 -5.18
CA ARG A 251 -7.65 2.60 -5.20
C ARG A 251 -8.69 3.30 -6.03
N ASN A 252 -9.39 4.24 -5.40
CA ASN A 252 -10.13 5.22 -6.19
C ASN A 252 -9.05 6.01 -6.94
N ARG A 253 -8.90 5.77 -8.24
CA ARG A 253 -7.85 6.34 -9.12
C ARG A 253 -8.44 7.50 -9.95
N PRO A 254 -8.73 8.69 -9.36
CA PRO A 254 -9.30 9.81 -10.11
C PRO A 254 -8.31 10.46 -11.10
N TRP A 255 -7.05 10.00 -11.14
CA TRP A 255 -5.93 10.69 -11.80
C TRP A 255 -5.96 10.70 -13.33
N LEU A 256 -6.80 9.88 -13.99
CA LEU A 256 -7.06 10.07 -15.43
C LEU A 256 -7.51 11.51 -15.75
N SER A 257 -8.03 12.24 -14.77
CA SER A 257 -8.48 13.62 -14.93
C SER A 257 -7.43 14.71 -14.66
N ARG A 258 -6.36 14.45 -13.87
CA ARG A 258 -5.33 15.45 -13.52
C ARG A 258 -3.99 14.78 -13.17
N MET A 259 -3.12 14.60 -14.15
CA MET A 259 -1.73 14.19 -13.91
C MET A 259 -0.91 15.35 -13.36
N SER A 260 -0.48 15.26 -12.10
CA SER A 260 0.53 16.15 -11.53
C SER A 260 1.73 15.34 -11.07
N LEU A 261 2.89 15.58 -11.68
CA LEU A 261 4.16 14.95 -11.29
C LEU A 261 4.66 15.36 -9.90
N HIS A 262 3.97 16.31 -9.26
CA HIS A 262 4.24 16.72 -7.88
C HIS A 262 3.37 15.94 -6.89
N ASN A 263 2.43 15.13 -7.36
CA ASN A 263 1.60 14.27 -6.51
C ASN A 263 2.22 12.87 -6.41
N PRO A 264 2.68 12.42 -5.22
CA PRO A 264 3.32 11.12 -5.07
C PRO A 264 2.39 9.97 -5.49
N GLU A 265 1.09 10.05 -5.17
CA GLU A 265 0.08 9.06 -5.56
C GLU A 265 0.01 8.84 -7.09
N THR A 266 0.17 9.92 -7.86
CA THR A 266 0.15 9.84 -9.33
C THR A 266 1.42 9.19 -9.88
N LEU A 267 2.57 9.44 -9.25
CA LEU A 267 3.84 8.82 -9.65
C LEU A 267 3.82 7.32 -9.36
N GLU A 268 3.31 6.91 -8.20
CA GLU A 268 3.13 5.49 -7.85
C GLU A 268 2.16 4.79 -8.80
N ASP A 269 1.00 5.39 -9.08
CA ASP A 269 0.01 4.81 -9.99
C ASP A 269 0.56 4.68 -11.42
N LEU A 270 1.41 5.62 -11.84
CA LEU A 270 2.14 5.53 -13.10
C LEU A 270 3.19 4.41 -13.05
N GLY A 271 3.88 4.23 -11.92
CA GLY A 271 4.78 3.10 -11.67
C GLY A 271 4.05 1.75 -11.78
N ASP A 272 2.92 1.58 -11.09
CA ASP A 272 2.04 0.40 -11.19
C ASP A 272 1.65 0.12 -12.65
N LEU A 273 1.33 1.17 -13.42
CA LEU A 273 0.96 1.06 -14.83
C LEU A 273 2.14 0.65 -15.72
N LEU A 274 3.32 1.25 -15.52
CA LEU A 274 4.53 0.85 -16.24
C LEU A 274 4.91 -0.60 -15.93
N PHE A 275 4.80 -1.01 -14.66
CA PHE A 275 5.03 -2.40 -14.25
C PHE A 275 4.06 -3.37 -14.95
N LEU A 276 2.78 -3.00 -15.08
CA LEU A 276 1.79 -3.78 -15.83
C LEU A 276 2.13 -3.86 -17.32
N ILE A 277 2.50 -2.74 -17.93
CA ILE A 277 2.87 -2.70 -19.36
C ILE A 277 4.12 -3.55 -19.60
N GLY A 278 5.17 -3.39 -18.79
CA GLY A 278 6.41 -4.17 -18.87
C GLY A 278 6.13 -5.67 -18.74
N SER A 279 5.42 -6.08 -17.68
CA SER A 279 5.07 -7.49 -17.47
C SER A 279 4.17 -8.06 -18.58
N SER A 280 3.32 -7.23 -19.20
CA SER A 280 2.48 -7.66 -20.33
C SER A 280 3.31 -7.87 -21.59
N VAL A 281 4.29 -6.99 -21.83
CA VAL A 281 5.28 -7.15 -22.90
C VAL A 281 6.03 -8.46 -22.69
N ASP A 282 6.54 -8.73 -21.50
CA ASP A 282 7.27 -9.97 -21.19
C ASP A 282 6.44 -11.22 -21.50
N VAL A 283 5.18 -11.29 -21.06
CA VAL A 283 4.29 -12.43 -21.36
C VAL A 283 4.02 -12.56 -22.85
N MET A 284 3.75 -11.45 -23.55
CA MET A 284 3.50 -11.48 -25.00
C MET A 284 4.71 -12.06 -25.76
N PHE A 285 5.93 -11.69 -25.38
CA PHE A 285 7.13 -12.17 -26.06
C PHE A 285 7.51 -13.60 -25.68
N CYS A 286 7.31 -13.96 -24.40
CA CYS A 286 7.48 -15.34 -23.93
C CYS A 286 6.55 -16.32 -24.67
N ASP A 287 5.27 -15.97 -24.88
CA ASP A 287 4.28 -16.88 -25.49
C ASP A 287 4.33 -16.90 -27.02
N LEU A 288 4.66 -15.77 -27.65
CA LEU A 288 4.64 -15.65 -29.11
C LEU A 288 5.91 -16.17 -29.78
N SER A 289 6.93 -16.59 -29.02
CA SER A 289 8.23 -17.05 -29.55
C SER A 289 8.86 -16.05 -30.53
N PHE A 290 8.56 -14.76 -30.38
CA PHE A 290 9.20 -13.67 -31.12
C PHE A 290 10.59 -13.32 -30.55
N ASP A 291 11.01 -14.01 -29.49
CA ASP A 291 12.18 -13.71 -28.67
C ASP A 291 13.52 -14.16 -29.30
N ASP A 292 13.49 -15.06 -30.28
CA ASP A 292 14.72 -15.74 -30.72
C ASP A 292 15.69 -14.84 -31.53
N ASP A 293 15.20 -13.76 -32.16
CA ASP A 293 16.02 -12.96 -33.09
C ASP A 293 16.14 -11.46 -32.76
N GLU A 294 15.25 -10.90 -31.93
CA GLU A 294 15.16 -9.44 -31.71
C GLU A 294 15.36 -9.07 -30.22
N PRO A 295 16.60 -8.74 -29.80
CA PRO A 295 16.92 -8.45 -28.40
C PRO A 295 16.36 -7.11 -27.89
N PHE A 296 15.69 -6.35 -28.77
CA PHE A 296 15.08 -5.06 -28.45
C PHE A 296 13.94 -5.18 -27.43
N TRP A 297 13.15 -6.26 -27.46
CA TRP A 297 11.98 -6.39 -26.60
C TRP A 297 12.32 -6.62 -25.13
N PRO A 298 13.25 -7.54 -24.79
CA PRO A 298 13.78 -7.64 -23.42
C PRO A 298 14.38 -6.33 -22.92
N LEU A 299 15.04 -5.56 -23.80
CA LEU A 299 15.59 -4.25 -23.45
C LEU A 299 14.49 -3.24 -23.13
N LEU A 300 13.46 -3.14 -23.98
CA LEU A 300 12.33 -2.25 -23.76
C LEU A 300 11.62 -2.57 -22.44
N SER A 301 11.33 -3.85 -22.18
CA SER A 301 10.71 -4.27 -20.93
C SER A 301 11.58 -3.94 -19.72
N SER A 302 12.88 -4.27 -19.77
CA SER A 302 13.82 -3.94 -18.70
C SER A 302 13.88 -2.43 -18.41
N ILE A 303 13.80 -1.59 -19.44
CA ILE A 303 13.72 -0.12 -19.28
C ILE A 303 12.41 0.29 -18.60
N LEU A 304 11.27 -0.32 -18.96
CA LEU A 304 9.99 -0.04 -18.32
C LEU A 304 10.01 -0.39 -16.84
N TRP A 305 10.58 -1.54 -16.48
CA TRP A 305 10.80 -1.95 -15.09
C TRP A 305 11.76 -1.01 -14.36
N PHE A 306 12.83 -0.54 -15.01
CA PHE A 306 13.72 0.44 -14.39
C PHE A 306 13.04 1.79 -14.15
N LEU A 307 12.23 2.25 -15.11
CA LEU A 307 11.49 3.50 -15.00
C LEU A 307 10.40 3.43 -13.94
N ASP A 308 9.73 2.29 -13.80
CA ASP A 308 8.75 2.09 -12.71
C ASP A 308 9.41 2.28 -11.33
N ALA A 309 10.61 1.73 -11.13
CA ALA A 309 11.35 1.81 -9.89
C ALA A 309 11.79 3.26 -9.58
N CYS A 310 12.18 4.00 -10.62
CA CYS A 310 12.51 5.42 -10.50
C CYS A 310 11.28 6.27 -10.12
N LEU A 311 10.08 5.91 -10.58
CA LEU A 311 8.85 6.63 -10.23
C LEU A 311 8.47 6.41 -8.76
N TYR A 312 8.63 5.20 -8.24
CA TYR A 312 8.46 4.92 -6.81
C TYR A 312 9.43 5.74 -5.95
N LEU A 313 10.73 5.70 -6.29
CA LEU A 313 11.73 6.47 -5.55
C LEU A 313 11.43 7.97 -5.59
N ARG A 314 10.96 8.48 -6.73
CA ARG A 314 10.55 9.88 -6.85
C ARG A 314 9.33 10.20 -5.99
N ALA A 315 8.35 9.30 -5.91
CA ALA A 315 7.20 9.46 -5.04
C ALA A 315 7.66 9.58 -3.57
N ASP A 316 8.59 8.72 -3.15
CA ASP A 316 9.20 8.74 -1.82
C ASP A 316 9.92 10.06 -1.51
N PHE A 317 10.72 10.57 -2.45
CA PHE A 317 11.37 11.88 -2.30
C PHE A 317 10.36 13.02 -2.16
N VAL A 318 9.30 13.01 -2.96
CA VAL A 318 8.23 14.02 -2.88
C VAL A 318 7.52 13.93 -1.53
N MET A 319 7.25 12.72 -1.03
CA MET A 319 6.67 12.51 0.30
C MET A 319 7.60 13.02 1.41
N ALA A 320 8.87 12.62 1.40
CA ALA A 320 9.86 13.05 2.38
C ALA A 320 10.00 14.59 2.41
N HIS A 321 10.11 15.22 1.24
CA HIS A 321 10.16 16.68 1.12
C HIS A 321 8.90 17.34 1.69
N ARG A 322 7.74 16.72 1.47
CA ARG A 322 6.46 17.25 1.97
C ARG A 322 6.38 17.32 3.48
N MET A 323 7.09 16.44 4.19
CA MET A 323 7.12 16.38 5.65
C MET A 323 8.11 17.35 6.28
N ILE A 324 9.22 17.63 5.59
CA ILE A 324 10.26 18.52 6.11
C ILE A 324 9.80 19.97 6.04
N VAL A 325 9.19 20.38 4.92
CA VAL A 325 8.76 21.77 4.70
C VAL A 325 7.36 22.01 5.29
N PRO A 326 7.22 22.84 6.33
CA PRO A 326 5.92 23.18 6.92
C PRO A 326 5.01 23.88 5.91
N GLU A 327 3.70 23.65 5.96
CA GLU A 327 2.75 24.23 5.00
C GLU A 327 2.69 25.76 5.02
N GLU A 328 3.06 26.40 6.13
CA GLU A 328 3.03 27.87 6.26
C GLU A 328 3.95 28.55 5.23
N GLU A 329 5.08 27.93 4.86
CA GLU A 329 5.94 28.43 3.78
C GLU A 329 5.34 28.16 2.39
N ARG A 330 4.60 27.05 2.19
CA ARG A 330 3.99 26.74 0.88
C ARG A 330 2.81 27.61 0.53
N SER A 331 2.03 28.06 1.51
CA SER A 331 0.90 28.97 1.25
C SER A 331 1.35 30.37 0.82
N GLY A 332 2.62 30.74 1.06
CA GLY A 332 3.19 32.03 0.66
C GLY A 332 3.69 32.09 -0.78
N GLU A 333 4.01 30.95 -1.41
CA GLU A 333 4.60 30.90 -2.77
C GLU A 333 3.57 30.72 -3.90
N PHE A 334 2.28 30.52 -3.59
CA PHE A 334 1.22 30.31 -4.58
C PHE A 334 0.21 31.47 -4.69
N ILE A 335 0.58 32.68 -4.26
CA ILE A 335 -0.20 33.91 -4.51
C ILE A 335 0.32 34.64 -5.74
#